data_AF-A0A434TI56-F1
#
_entry.id   AF-A0A434TI56-F1
#
_cell.length_a   1.000
_cell.length_b   1.000
_cell.length_c   1.000
_cell.angle_alpha   90.00
_cell.angle_beta   90.00
_cell.angle_gamma   90.00
#
_symmetry.space_group_name_H-M   'P 1'
#
loop_
_entity.id
_entity.type
_entity.pdbx_description
1 polymer ?
#
loop_
_entity_poly.entity_id
_entity_poly.type
_entity_poly.pdbx_seq_one_letter_code
_entity_poly.pdbx_strand_id
1 'polypeptide(L)'
;RWVSIDDVAPVLMHSVIMSEDGQFCFHRGVDLGELRGVVDDALAGEATRGASTITMQTVKNLFLWSRPLGSVRKVVELPLAVYFDAVMSKRRILEIYLNIAEWGPGIYGIEAAAQHHFGVSARQLSRRQAALLAVSLPNPIARNPARPGPGLRRLANLIERRAGRSGAYVGCLD
;
A
#
# COMPACT_ATOMS: atom_id res chain seq x y z
N ARG A 1 5.01 -13.90 7.31
CA ARG A 1 6.27 -14.55 6.84
C ARG A 1 7.06 -13.52 6.06
N TRP A 2 8.36 -13.31 6.37
CA TRP A 2 9.18 -12.37 5.60
C TRP A 2 9.56 -12.95 4.24
N VAL A 3 9.55 -12.12 3.20
CA VAL A 3 10.04 -12.43 1.85
C VAL A 3 10.85 -11.26 1.30
N SER A 4 11.97 -11.57 0.64
CA SER A 4 12.76 -10.55 -0.07
C SER A 4 11.93 -9.92 -1.18
N ILE A 5 12.12 -8.63 -1.44
CA ILE A 5 11.42 -7.95 -2.53
C ILE A 5 11.74 -8.55 -3.92
N ASP A 6 12.92 -9.17 -4.07
CA ASP A 6 13.31 -9.93 -5.27
C ASP A 6 12.47 -11.19 -5.51
N ASP A 7 11.84 -11.71 -4.45
CA ASP A 7 10.96 -12.87 -4.49
C ASP A 7 9.48 -12.48 -4.48
N VAL A 8 9.18 -11.21 -4.79
CA VAL A 8 7.82 -10.71 -4.97
C VAL A 8 7.57 -10.43 -6.45
N ALA A 9 6.42 -10.84 -6.97
CA ALA A 9 6.05 -10.57 -8.36
C ALA A 9 6.08 -9.04 -8.64
N PRO A 10 6.79 -8.56 -9.68
CA PRO A 10 6.86 -7.12 -9.97
C PRO A 10 5.50 -6.47 -10.16
N VAL A 11 4.55 -7.19 -10.76
CA VAL A 11 3.19 -6.68 -10.98
C VAL A 11 2.43 -6.43 -9.67
N LEU A 12 2.78 -7.13 -8.59
CA LEU A 12 2.22 -6.85 -7.27
C LEU A 12 2.78 -5.55 -6.70
N MET A 13 4.09 -5.32 -6.77
CA MET A 13 4.69 -4.07 -6.34
C MET A 13 4.05 -2.88 -7.07
N HIS A 14 3.88 -3.00 -8.38
CA HIS A 14 3.20 -2.00 -9.20
C HIS A 14 1.74 -1.80 -8.79
N SER A 15 1.00 -2.89 -8.54
CA SER A 15 -0.40 -2.82 -8.12
C SER A 15 -0.56 -2.13 -6.77
N VAL A 16 0.32 -2.42 -5.82
CA VAL A 16 0.33 -1.80 -4.48
C VAL A 16 0.62 -0.31 -4.60
N ILE A 17 1.67 0.10 -5.31
CA ILE A 17 1.97 1.51 -5.52
C ILE A 17 0.79 2.21 -6.21
N MET A 18 0.25 1.66 -7.29
CA MET A 18 -0.88 2.29 -8.02
C MET A 18 -2.20 2.32 -7.23
N SER A 19 -2.34 1.50 -6.19
CA SER A 19 -3.54 1.42 -5.35
C SER A 19 -3.44 2.29 -4.10
N GLU A 20 -2.29 2.27 -3.43
CA GLU A 20 -2.07 2.91 -2.14
C GLU A 20 -1.40 4.29 -2.26
N ASP A 21 -0.48 4.45 -3.21
CA ASP A 21 0.44 5.60 -3.24
C ASP A 21 1.01 5.81 -4.66
N GLY A 22 0.19 6.38 -5.55
CA GLY A 22 0.52 6.51 -6.97
C GLY A 22 1.73 7.41 -7.27
N GLN A 23 2.19 8.19 -6.30
CA GLN A 23 3.35 9.08 -6.39
C GLN A 23 4.53 8.62 -5.51
N PHE A 24 4.51 7.37 -5.04
CA PHE A 24 5.50 6.82 -4.11
C PHE A 24 6.96 7.13 -4.48
N CYS A 25 7.31 7.01 -5.76
CA CYS A 25 8.67 7.26 -6.25
C CYS A 25 9.05 8.74 -6.33
N PHE A 26 8.09 9.66 -6.28
CA PHE A 26 8.30 11.08 -6.56
C PHE A 26 8.27 11.96 -5.29
N HIS A 27 7.67 11.47 -4.20
CA HIS A 27 7.60 12.22 -2.96
C HIS A 27 8.67 11.77 -1.95
N ARG A 28 8.92 12.58 -0.91
CA ARG A 28 9.90 12.30 0.16
C ARG A 28 9.23 11.82 1.45
N GLY A 29 8.66 10.62 1.42
CA GLY A 29 7.87 10.04 2.52
C GLY A 29 6.42 10.54 2.65
N VAL A 30 6.13 11.79 2.28
CA VAL A 30 4.76 12.37 2.34
C VAL A 30 4.40 12.99 1.00
N ASP A 31 3.18 12.73 0.51
CA ASP A 31 2.60 13.43 -0.63
C ASP A 31 1.86 14.70 -0.16
N LEU A 32 2.52 15.85 -0.28
CA LEU A 32 1.96 17.14 0.10
C LEU A 32 0.85 17.61 -0.85
N GLY A 33 0.83 17.12 -2.10
CA GLY A 33 -0.21 17.44 -3.08
C GLY A 33 -1.52 16.78 -2.70
N GLU A 34 -1.48 15.46 -2.45
CA GLU A 34 -2.64 14.70 -1.96
C GLU A 34 -3.10 15.20 -0.58
N LEU A 35 -2.16 15.56 0.31
CA LEU A 35 -2.51 16.10 1.62
C LEU A 35 -3.29 17.43 1.51
N ARG A 36 -2.88 18.33 0.61
CA ARG A 36 -3.59 19.60 0.34
C ARG A 36 -4.98 19.33 -0.22
N GLY A 37 -5.09 18.46 -1.23
CA GLY A 37 -6.38 18.09 -1.79
C GLY A 37 -7.35 17.55 -0.75
N VAL A 38 -6.88 16.67 0.15
CA VAL A 38 -7.72 16.16 1.24
C VAL A 38 -8.14 17.24 2.26
N VAL A 39 -7.30 18.23 2.52
CA VAL A 39 -7.67 19.38 3.37
C VAL A 39 -8.70 20.25 2.67
N ASP A 40 -8.53 20.52 1.39
CA ASP A 40 -9.47 21.32 0.58
C ASP A 40 -10.84 20.62 0.50
N ASP A 41 -10.86 19.32 0.21
CA ASP A 41 -12.08 18.48 0.22
C ASP A 41 -12.77 18.53 1.60
N ALA A 42 -11.99 18.45 2.70
CA ALA A 42 -12.53 18.51 4.06
C ALA A 42 -13.16 19.88 4.37
N LEU A 43 -12.49 20.97 3.97
CA LEU A 43 -12.98 22.34 4.14
C LEU A 43 -14.23 22.60 3.27
N ALA A 44 -14.34 21.93 2.12
CA ALA A 44 -15.52 21.94 1.26
C ALA A 44 -16.67 21.04 1.76
N GLY A 45 -16.47 20.28 2.84
CA GLY A 45 -17.48 19.37 3.40
C GLY A 45 -17.65 18.06 2.62
N GLU A 46 -16.70 17.73 1.75
CA GLU A 46 -16.70 16.50 0.96
C GLU A 46 -16.15 15.30 1.75
N ALA A 47 -16.48 14.09 1.28
CA ALA A 47 -15.96 12.87 1.87
C ALA A 47 -14.45 12.76 1.58
N THR A 48 -13.64 12.93 2.62
CA THR A 48 -12.18 12.86 2.50
C THR A 48 -11.70 11.45 2.17
N ARG A 49 -10.79 11.36 1.19
CA ARG A 49 -10.01 10.14 0.93
C ARG A 49 -8.82 10.07 1.87
N GLY A 50 -8.24 8.88 2.05
CA GLY A 50 -7.04 8.72 2.87
C GLY A 50 -5.80 9.22 2.13
N ALA A 51 -5.11 10.25 2.66
CA ALA A 51 -3.85 10.78 2.12
C ALA A 51 -2.58 10.11 2.69
N SER A 52 -2.66 8.86 3.19
CA SER A 52 -1.52 8.20 3.84
C SER A 52 -0.66 7.44 2.83
N THR A 53 0.58 7.91 2.63
CA THR A 53 1.56 7.25 1.76
C THR A 53 1.98 5.88 2.29
N ILE A 54 2.56 5.03 1.44
CA ILE A 54 3.14 3.74 1.85
C ILE A 54 4.18 3.94 2.97
N THR A 55 4.96 5.03 2.89
CA THR A 55 5.99 5.35 3.90
C THR A 55 5.36 5.68 5.25
N MET A 56 4.32 6.52 5.27
CA MET A 56 3.58 6.84 6.49
C MET A 56 2.95 5.58 7.09
N GLN A 57 2.32 4.74 6.28
CA GLN A 57 1.74 3.48 6.73
C GLN A 57 2.79 2.52 7.30
N THR A 58 3.99 2.47 6.70
CA THR A 58 5.11 1.65 7.18
C THR A 58 5.58 2.12 8.55
N VAL A 59 5.85 3.41 8.69
CA VAL A 59 6.26 4.04 9.95
C VAL A 59 5.20 3.82 11.04
N LYS A 60 3.93 4.01 10.67
CA LYS A 60 2.78 3.78 11.54
C LYS A 60 2.77 2.36 12.10
N ASN A 61 3.01 1.35 11.27
CA ASN A 61 2.96 -0.06 11.67
C ASN A 61 4.22 -0.50 12.45
N LEU A 62 5.38 0.11 12.20
CA LEU A 62 6.64 -0.21 12.90
C LEU A 62 6.75 0.44 14.27
N PHE A 63 6.42 1.73 14.38
CA PHE A 63 6.81 2.55 15.53
C PHE A 63 5.64 3.02 16.40
N LEU A 64 4.41 2.97 15.89
CA LEU A 64 3.27 3.56 16.57
C LEU A 64 2.26 2.46 16.98
N TRP A 65 2.15 2.23 18.29
CA TRP A 65 1.19 1.28 18.88
C TRP A 65 -0.26 1.55 18.46
N SER A 66 -1.08 0.50 18.43
CA SER A 66 -2.51 0.50 18.02
C SER A 66 -3.48 1.27 18.94
N ARG A 67 -3.00 2.16 19.81
CA ARG A 67 -3.88 2.96 20.67
C ARG A 67 -4.57 4.08 19.86
N PRO A 68 -5.88 4.33 20.07
CA PRO A 68 -6.61 5.36 19.34
C PRO A 68 -6.19 6.75 19.85
N LEU A 69 -5.30 7.42 19.12
CA LEU A 69 -4.84 8.78 19.42
C LEU A 69 -5.42 9.86 18.46
N GLY A 70 -6.40 9.50 17.63
CA GLY A 70 -7.06 10.44 16.71
C GLY A 70 -6.10 11.16 15.75
N SER A 71 -6.42 12.41 15.39
CA SER A 71 -5.66 13.25 14.44
C SER A 71 -4.26 13.64 14.91
N VAL A 72 -3.98 13.57 16.22
CA VAL A 72 -2.67 13.93 16.81
C VAL A 72 -1.56 12.98 16.36
N ARG A 73 -1.91 11.74 15.99
CA ARG A 73 -0.96 10.74 15.46
C ARG A 73 -0.31 11.18 14.14
N LYS A 74 -1.06 11.86 13.26
CA LYS A 74 -0.56 12.31 11.95
C LYS A 74 0.58 13.35 12.08
N VAL A 75 0.59 14.13 13.16
CA VAL A 75 1.64 15.13 13.44
C VAL A 75 2.98 14.46 13.73
N VAL A 76 2.98 13.25 14.31
CA VAL A 76 4.21 12.46 14.57
C VAL A 76 4.60 11.61 13.36
N GLU A 77 3.63 11.08 12.62
CA GLU A 77 3.87 10.27 11.43
C GLU A 77 4.58 11.05 10.32
N LEU A 78 4.22 12.32 10.11
CA LEU A 78 4.79 13.17 9.05
C LEU A 78 6.32 13.31 9.14
N PRO A 79 6.91 13.87 10.22
CA PRO A 79 8.36 14.03 10.31
C PRO A 79 9.09 12.68 10.33
N LEU A 80 8.49 11.65 10.93
CA LEU A 80 9.08 10.33 10.99
C LEU A 80 9.07 9.63 9.62
N ALA A 81 8.03 9.82 8.81
CA ALA A 81 7.97 9.33 7.42
C ALA A 81 9.00 10.03 6.53
N VAL A 82 9.15 11.35 6.66
CA VAL A 82 10.18 12.11 5.92
C VAL A 82 11.58 11.62 6.32
N TYR A 83 11.85 11.46 7.61
CA TYR A 83 13.13 10.95 8.10
C TYR A 83 13.39 9.52 7.59
N PHE A 84 12.40 8.64 7.70
CA PHE A 84 12.50 7.25 7.26
C PHE A 84 12.81 7.16 5.76
N ASP A 85 12.15 7.98 4.93
CA ASP A 85 12.41 8.05 3.49
C ASP A 85 13.77 8.64 3.14
N ALA A 86 14.33 9.49 4.00
CA ALA A 86 15.67 10.06 3.80
C ALA A 86 16.80 9.04 4.08
N VAL A 87 16.56 8.06 4.95
CA VAL A 87 17.58 7.09 5.38
C VAL A 87 17.40 5.68 4.79
N MET A 88 16.25 5.39 4.18
CA MET A 88 15.95 4.12 3.52
C MET A 88 15.64 4.32 2.04
N SER A 89 16.06 3.37 1.19
CA SER A 89 15.66 3.39 -0.22
C SER A 89 14.17 3.05 -0.38
N LYS A 90 13.53 3.59 -1.42
CA LYS A 90 12.13 3.29 -1.78
C LYS A 90 11.86 1.80 -1.88
N ARG A 91 12.79 1.08 -2.51
CA ARG A 91 12.78 -0.38 -2.61
C ARG A 91 12.74 -1.05 -1.23
N ARG A 92 13.59 -0.62 -0.28
CA ARG A 92 13.60 -1.18 1.07
C ARG A 92 12.34 -0.85 1.86
N ILE A 93 11.82 0.37 1.72
CA ILE A 93 10.56 0.80 2.35
C ILE A 93 9.42 -0.08 1.89
N LEU A 94 9.30 -0.31 0.57
CA LEU A 94 8.27 -1.17 0.02
C LEU A 94 8.42 -2.63 0.48
N GLU A 95 9.64 -3.17 0.55
CA GLU A 95 9.86 -4.52 1.10
C GLU A 95 9.33 -4.65 2.52
N ILE A 96 9.68 -3.69 3.39
CA ILE A 96 9.22 -3.67 4.77
C ILE A 96 7.69 -3.58 4.81
N TYR A 97 7.12 -2.63 4.07
CA TYR A 97 5.67 -2.44 3.99
C TYR A 97 4.95 -3.75 3.64
N LEU A 98 5.36 -4.42 2.56
CA LEU A 98 4.73 -5.66 2.09
C LEU A 98 4.78 -6.78 3.12
N ASN A 99 5.82 -6.80 3.97
CA ASN A 99 6.04 -7.82 4.98
C ASN A 99 5.34 -7.55 6.32
N ILE A 100 5.04 -6.28 6.65
CA ILE A 100 4.38 -5.90 7.90
C ILE A 100 2.92 -5.52 7.73
N ALA A 101 2.46 -5.26 6.50
CA ALA A 101 1.06 -4.98 6.22
C ALA A 101 0.19 -6.20 6.57
N GLU A 102 -1.01 -5.91 7.09
CA GLU A 102 -2.06 -6.90 7.30
C GLU A 102 -2.90 -7.01 6.02
N TRP A 103 -2.92 -8.21 5.44
CA TRP A 103 -3.58 -8.50 4.16
C TRP A 103 -4.94 -9.19 4.32
N GLY A 104 -5.31 -9.48 5.57
CA GLY A 104 -6.55 -10.12 6.00
C GLY A 104 -6.48 -10.36 7.51
N PRO A 105 -7.57 -10.78 8.18
CA PRO A 105 -7.59 -10.93 9.63
C PRO A 105 -6.47 -11.84 10.15
N GLY A 106 -5.46 -11.26 10.82
CA GLY A 106 -4.33 -12.00 11.36
C GLY A 106 -3.27 -12.44 10.32
N ILE A 107 -3.38 -11.98 9.06
CA ILE A 107 -2.49 -12.39 7.97
C ILE A 107 -1.49 -11.27 7.67
N TYR A 108 -0.30 -11.39 8.25
CA TYR A 108 0.77 -10.41 8.11
C TYR A 108 1.84 -10.86 7.12
N GLY A 109 2.13 -9.96 6.18
CA GLY A 109 3.14 -10.16 5.16
C GLY A 109 2.61 -10.82 3.88
N ILE A 110 3.13 -10.37 2.76
CA ILE A 110 2.59 -10.69 1.45
C ILE A 110 2.72 -12.17 1.07
N GLU A 111 3.79 -12.85 1.50
CA GLU A 111 3.96 -14.28 1.24
C GLU A 111 2.87 -15.10 1.94
N ALA A 112 2.53 -14.73 3.18
CA ALA A 112 1.43 -15.39 3.89
C ALA A 112 0.08 -15.12 3.21
N ALA A 113 -0.13 -13.91 2.70
CA ALA A 113 -1.35 -13.53 2.00
C ALA A 113 -1.53 -14.28 0.68
N ALA A 114 -0.47 -14.38 -0.14
CA ALA A 114 -0.49 -15.09 -1.41
C ALA A 114 -0.83 -16.58 -1.22
N GLN A 115 -0.20 -17.22 -0.23
CA GLN A 115 -0.45 -18.62 0.11
C GLN A 115 -1.86 -18.81 0.64
N HIS A 116 -2.31 -17.94 1.56
CA HIS A 116 -3.62 -18.08 2.20
C HIS A 116 -4.77 -17.88 1.21
N HIS A 117 -4.72 -16.85 0.37
CA HIS A 117 -5.83 -16.50 -0.51
C HIS A 117 -5.83 -17.28 -1.83
N PHE A 118 -4.67 -17.67 -2.34
CA PHE A 118 -4.53 -18.21 -3.69
C PHE A 118 -3.72 -19.49 -3.78
N GLY A 119 -3.09 -19.95 -2.69
CA GLY A 119 -2.27 -21.17 -2.69
C GLY A 119 -0.99 -21.05 -3.52
N VAL A 120 -0.51 -19.84 -3.79
CA VAL A 120 0.71 -19.59 -4.58
C VAL A 120 1.73 -18.79 -3.78
N SER A 121 3.00 -18.86 -4.17
CA SER A 121 4.03 -17.96 -3.64
C SER A 121 3.82 -16.52 -4.09
N ALA A 122 4.30 -15.54 -3.33
CA ALA A 122 4.23 -14.12 -3.72
C ALA A 122 4.92 -13.84 -5.05
N ARG A 123 5.95 -14.62 -5.39
CA ARG A 123 6.66 -14.58 -6.68
C ARG A 123 5.79 -15.00 -7.87
N GLN A 124 4.78 -15.83 -7.64
CA GLN A 124 3.92 -16.42 -8.67
C GLN A 124 2.55 -15.73 -8.79
N LEU A 125 2.34 -14.61 -8.09
CA LEU A 125 1.11 -13.85 -8.20
C LEU A 125 0.89 -13.38 -9.64
N SER A 126 -0.23 -13.80 -10.22
CA SER A 126 -0.72 -13.26 -11.49
C SER A 126 -1.09 -11.78 -11.34
N ARG A 127 -1.17 -11.06 -12.47
CA ARG A 127 -1.63 -9.67 -12.51
C ARG A 127 -2.97 -9.48 -11.81
N ARG A 128 -3.88 -10.44 -11.99
CA ARG A 128 -5.20 -10.41 -11.40
C ARG A 128 -5.17 -10.57 -9.88
N GLN A 129 -4.43 -11.56 -9.38
CA GLN A 129 -4.29 -11.83 -7.94
C GLN A 129 -3.58 -10.66 -7.23
N ALA A 130 -2.54 -10.11 -7.86
CA ALA A 130 -1.83 -8.93 -7.41
C ALA A 130 -2.76 -7.71 -7.25
N ALA A 131 -3.56 -7.41 -8.29
CA ALA A 131 -4.50 -6.30 -8.25
C ALA A 131 -5.57 -6.52 -7.17
N LEU A 132 -6.09 -7.75 -7.01
CA LEU A 132 -7.07 -8.09 -5.98
C LEU A 132 -6.52 -7.90 -4.56
N LEU A 133 -5.28 -8.30 -4.30
CA LEU A 133 -4.61 -8.06 -3.02
C LEU A 133 -4.43 -6.56 -2.75
N ALA A 134 -3.93 -5.82 -3.74
CA ALA A 134 -3.69 -4.39 -3.60
C ALA A 134 -4.98 -3.61 -3.27
N VAL A 135 -6.11 -3.89 -3.94
CA VAL A 135 -7.37 -3.18 -3.66
C VAL A 135 -8.06 -3.63 -2.36
N SER A 136 -7.61 -4.73 -1.76
CA SER A 136 -8.08 -5.20 -0.46
C SER A 136 -7.38 -4.52 0.71
N LEU A 137 -6.15 -4.04 0.54
CA LEU A 137 -5.32 -3.40 1.59
C LEU A 137 -6.00 -2.26 2.37
N PRO A 138 -6.82 -1.38 1.77
CA PRO A 138 -7.46 -0.30 2.54
C PRO A 138 -8.46 -0.79 3.59
N ASN A 139 -9.01 -2.00 3.41
CA ASN A 139 -9.93 -2.59 4.38
C ASN A 139 -9.84 -4.14 4.30
N PRO A 140 -8.76 -4.72 4.84
CA PRO A 140 -8.43 -6.13 4.65
C PRO A 140 -9.36 -7.05 5.45
N ILE A 141 -10.00 -6.52 6.50
CA ILE A 141 -10.97 -7.25 7.33
C ILE A 141 -12.28 -7.46 6.56
N ALA A 142 -12.75 -6.45 5.82
CA ALA A 142 -14.01 -6.53 5.07
C ALA A 142 -13.84 -7.04 3.63
N ARG A 143 -12.65 -6.89 3.02
CA ARG A 143 -12.41 -7.19 1.61
C ARG A 143 -11.61 -8.47 1.43
N ASN A 144 -12.30 -9.57 1.08
CA ASN A 144 -11.63 -10.84 0.77
C ASN A 144 -11.17 -10.88 -0.70
N PRO A 145 -9.85 -10.89 -0.99
CA PRO A 145 -9.32 -10.92 -2.36
C PRO A 145 -9.57 -12.25 -3.08
N ALA A 146 -9.75 -13.36 -2.35
CA ALA A 146 -10.08 -14.67 -2.91
C ALA A 146 -11.58 -14.82 -3.27
N ARG A 147 -12.45 -14.01 -2.64
CA ARG A 147 -13.90 -13.99 -2.91
C ARG A 147 -14.39 -12.57 -3.20
N PRO A 148 -13.94 -11.95 -4.30
CA PRO A 148 -14.22 -10.54 -4.54
C PRO A 148 -15.66 -10.33 -5.03
N GLY A 149 -16.38 -9.43 -4.36
CA GLY A 149 -17.67 -8.92 -4.83
C GLY A 149 -17.54 -8.02 -6.08
N PRO A 150 -18.65 -7.60 -6.70
CA PRO A 150 -18.63 -6.85 -7.97
C PRO A 150 -17.85 -5.53 -7.89
N GLY A 151 -17.95 -4.80 -6.78
CA GLY A 151 -17.19 -3.56 -6.55
C GLY A 151 -15.68 -3.80 -6.52
N LEU A 152 -15.23 -4.78 -5.72
CA LEU A 152 -13.82 -5.12 -5.61
C LEU A 152 -13.24 -5.61 -6.94
N ARG A 153 -14.00 -6.39 -7.71
CA ARG A 153 -13.60 -6.83 -9.06
C ARG A 153 -13.38 -5.66 -10.02
N ARG A 154 -14.25 -4.64 -9.96
CA ARG A 154 -14.14 -3.41 -10.78
C ARG A 154 -12.89 -2.62 -10.41
N LEU A 155 -12.63 -2.44 -9.12
CA LEU A 155 -11.41 -1.78 -8.63
C LEU A 155 -10.15 -2.55 -9.06
N ALA A 156 -10.14 -3.87 -8.89
CA ALA A 156 -9.02 -4.70 -9.31
C ALA A 156 -8.77 -4.61 -10.83
N ASN A 157 -9.82 -4.55 -11.67
CA ASN A 157 -9.65 -4.34 -13.11
C ASN A 157 -8.96 -3.00 -13.44
N LEU A 158 -9.29 -1.94 -12.70
CA LEU A 158 -8.69 -0.62 -12.88
C LEU A 158 -7.21 -0.65 -12.48
N ILE A 159 -6.89 -1.19 -11.30
CA ILE A 159 -5.51 -1.28 -10.81
C ILE A 159 -4.66 -2.18 -11.69
N GLU A 160 -5.19 -3.32 -12.14
CA GLU A 160 -4.50 -4.23 -13.06
C GLU A 160 -4.07 -3.51 -14.34
N ARG A 161 -4.94 -2.68 -14.93
CA ARG A 161 -4.63 -1.87 -16.12
C ARG A 161 -3.59 -0.79 -15.83
N ARG A 162 -3.68 -0.12 -14.67
CA ARG A 162 -2.72 0.92 -14.27
C ARG A 162 -1.33 0.33 -14.01
N ALA A 163 -1.26 -0.75 -13.25
CA ALA A 163 -0.01 -1.47 -12.95
C ALA A 163 0.67 -2.03 -14.20
N GLY A 164 -0.10 -2.45 -15.20
CA GLY A 164 0.43 -2.87 -16.50
C GLY A 164 1.09 -1.74 -17.30
N ARG A 165 0.82 -0.47 -16.97
CA ARG A 165 1.35 0.72 -17.66
C ARG A 165 2.31 1.54 -16.80
N SER A 166 2.55 1.12 -15.55
CA SER A 166 3.27 1.94 -14.56
C SER A 166 4.78 1.84 -14.63
N GLY A 167 5.37 1.07 -15.56
CA GLY A 167 6.81 0.76 -15.58
C GLY A 167 7.73 1.98 -15.38
N ALA A 168 7.51 3.07 -16.11
CA ALA A 168 8.30 4.30 -15.94
C ALA A 168 7.99 5.05 -14.62
N TYR A 169 6.79 4.90 -14.07
CA TYR A 169 6.35 5.55 -12.83
C TYR A 169 6.86 4.87 -11.55
N VAL A 170 7.37 3.64 -11.66
CA VAL A 170 7.85 2.84 -10.52
C VAL A 170 9.35 2.54 -10.59
N GLY A 171 10.10 3.27 -11.41
CA GLY A 171 11.54 3.08 -11.61
C GLY A 171 12.42 3.34 -10.37
N CYS A 172 11.86 3.79 -9.25
CA CYS A 172 12.59 3.86 -7.98
C CYS A 172 12.80 2.50 -7.29
N LEU A 173 12.24 1.42 -7.87
CA LEU A 173 12.36 0.05 -7.37
C LEU A 173 13.51 -0.74 -8.02
N ASP A 174 14.10 -0.20 -9.09
CA ASP A 174 15.22 -0.80 -9.83
C ASP A 174 16.56 -0.63 -9.11
#